data_AF-A0A6C0Q2V1-F1
#
_entry.id   AF-A0A6C0Q2V1-F1
#
_cell.length_a   1.000
_cell.length_b   1.000
_cell.length_c   1.000
_cell.angle_alpha   90.00
_cell.angle_beta   90.00
_cell.angle_gamma   90.00
#
_symmetry.space_group_name_H-M   'P 1'
#
loop_
_entity.id
_entity.type
_entity.pdbx_description
1 polymer ?
#
loop_
_entity_poly.entity_id
_entity_poly.type
_entity_poly.pdbx_seq_one_letter_code
_entity_poly.pdbx_strand_id
1 'polypeptide(L)'
;MTLEENEYPVDRRLDHPADGPADQVVDRPSDQPTDPPGGRPAGHLVGHSADHPVEKAAPKTTDQSVERTADRSAGPSEQRPPTLLRVLLERLNWAKFAVFDVQFSLAARRAAKEYGNSRVGNVSVSRITFKRWLAGTQSPQGDAATVLAYMLGVEVDLLLQRVPSREVVPARLPHGSSLATARSMDALWSSSSLSPSEAAAGAGGLWYLDGMRIFDGTAVPAQMYEATSQDDVVSIAVEENPHLRAFVAPARRALLIASLGGSGGEGLYVLDSARARYQLDADPRGTLPIPKPYRLDDLTFGIVWAMLNLEDSLLADDHILDGERRELESHLAMPRSAVARSAMPELSRVGAAWLGSYFCTLHIERHLGEVTEPPFHWTREQTGEESAAWLFFRHKHEHLARDAARRADPSVRPGHAFCVPEKAVKDSEPYERILLFLNVALMEMHGLSVWICAEEEYSQIDEFVLAPDDRVIVANWLRSDGIWRVGITDQRSQVRTYTQAIDHARARSVIDGPTSAHRLRALADYLSIDWPWLLRRCQELGAYGSSGMLRPRSRLLSMDQLDEVLRFVGEFDPK
;
A
#
# COMPACT_ATOMS: atom_id res chain seq x y z
N MET A 1 4.55 -0.13 69.88
CA MET A 1 5.61 -0.77 70.68
C MET A 1 6.66 -1.22 69.69
N THR A 2 7.87 -0.63 69.71
CA THR A 2 9.06 -0.96 68.87
C THR A 2 8.83 -1.02 67.35
N LEU A 3 9.42 -0.10 66.56
CA LEU A 3 10.68 -0.29 65.80
C LEU A 3 10.58 -1.41 64.73
N GLU A 4 11.06 -1.25 63.50
CA GLU A 4 12.32 -0.57 63.12
C GLU A 4 12.18 0.50 62.03
N GLU A 5 13.21 1.35 61.97
CA GLU A 5 13.53 2.27 60.86
C GLU A 5 14.53 1.60 59.90
N ASN A 6 14.69 2.12 58.68
CA ASN A 6 15.99 2.10 58.00
C ASN A 6 16.05 3.14 56.88
N GLU A 7 17.15 3.90 56.82
CA GLU A 7 17.39 4.97 55.86
C GLU A 7 18.35 4.55 54.72
N TYR A 8 18.23 5.27 53.61
CA TYR A 8 19.27 5.76 52.67
C TYR A 8 20.77 5.50 53.01
N PRO A 9 21.69 5.34 52.01
CA PRO A 9 21.95 6.44 51.04
C PRO A 9 22.57 6.19 49.65
N VAL A 10 22.25 7.10 48.72
CA VAL A 10 23.08 7.95 47.82
C VAL A 10 24.44 7.45 47.24
N ASP A 11 24.56 7.62 45.91
CA ASP A 11 25.73 7.77 45.00
C ASP A 11 27.05 6.98 45.17
N ARG A 12 27.54 6.47 44.02
CA ARG A 12 28.95 6.66 43.61
C ARG A 12 29.12 6.80 42.09
N ARG A 13 30.26 7.38 41.69
CA ARG A 13 30.51 8.00 40.37
C ARG A 13 31.17 7.07 39.34
N LEU A 14 31.05 7.51 38.08
CA LEU A 14 32.00 7.44 36.96
C LEU A 14 33.39 6.84 37.22
N ASP A 15 33.89 6.07 36.24
CA ASP A 15 35.28 6.16 35.75
C ASP A 15 35.40 5.74 34.26
N HIS A 16 36.39 6.33 33.56
CA HIS A 16 36.87 6.01 32.20
C HIS A 16 38.33 6.50 32.10
N PRO A 17 39.32 5.61 31.88
CA PRO A 17 40.21 5.68 30.69
C PRO A 17 40.76 4.31 30.23
N ALA A 18 41.54 4.13 29.15
CA ALA A 18 41.68 4.79 27.83
C ALA A 18 42.67 3.94 26.96
N ASP A 19 42.83 4.28 25.67
CA ASP A 19 43.89 3.82 24.75
C ASP A 19 43.91 2.30 24.41
N GLY A 20 44.49 1.79 23.31
CA GLY A 20 45.32 2.34 22.22
C GLY A 20 46.58 1.44 21.99
N PRO A 21 47.29 1.47 20.84
CA PRO A 21 47.13 2.31 19.65
C PRO A 21 47.12 1.53 18.30
N ALA A 22 47.24 2.30 17.20
CA ALA A 22 47.22 1.93 15.78
C ALA A 22 48.52 1.32 15.20
N ASP A 23 48.50 1.01 13.90
CA ASP A 23 49.66 1.13 13.00
C ASP A 23 49.24 1.60 11.58
N GLN A 24 50.12 2.20 10.77
CA GLN A 24 49.78 2.94 9.52
C GLN A 24 50.77 2.79 8.34
N VAL A 25 50.26 2.76 7.09
CA VAL A 25 50.95 3.06 5.80
C VAL A 25 49.89 3.60 4.79
N VAL A 26 49.91 4.76 4.09
CA VAL A 26 50.87 5.85 3.72
C VAL A 26 51.59 5.63 2.35
N ASP A 27 51.42 6.43 1.27
CA ASP A 27 50.63 7.67 1.04
C ASP A 27 50.27 7.95 -0.46
N ARG A 28 49.08 8.53 -0.70
CA ARG A 28 48.79 9.67 -1.64
C ARG A 28 48.67 9.54 -3.21
N PRO A 29 48.20 10.61 -3.94
CA PRO A 29 47.36 10.49 -5.17
C PRO A 29 47.85 11.31 -6.40
N SER A 30 47.01 11.43 -7.46
CA SER A 30 46.51 12.74 -8.00
C SER A 30 45.58 12.64 -9.23
N ASP A 31 44.55 13.50 -9.22
CA ASP A 31 43.96 14.33 -10.29
C ASP A 31 43.31 13.81 -11.61
N GLN A 32 42.36 14.63 -12.08
CA GLN A 32 41.58 14.59 -13.33
C GLN A 32 42.07 15.69 -14.33
N PRO A 33 41.29 16.18 -15.30
CA PRO A 33 40.85 15.56 -16.57
C PRO A 33 41.30 16.37 -17.81
N THR A 34 41.01 15.93 -19.04
CA THR A 34 40.84 16.84 -20.21
C THR A 34 40.10 16.18 -21.38
N ASP A 35 39.55 17.00 -22.28
CA ASP A 35 38.67 16.62 -23.40
C ASP A 35 39.36 16.90 -24.79
N PRO A 36 38.70 16.83 -25.99
CA PRO A 36 39.36 16.44 -27.24
C PRO A 36 39.91 17.60 -28.11
N PRO A 37 40.54 17.23 -29.24
CA PRO A 37 40.36 17.94 -30.50
C PRO A 37 39.84 17.03 -31.64
N GLY A 38 39.10 17.61 -32.59
CA GLY A 38 38.48 16.88 -33.72
C GLY A 38 39.15 17.10 -35.09
N GLY A 39 38.65 16.41 -36.12
CA GLY A 39 39.12 16.55 -37.51
C GLY A 39 38.14 16.04 -38.58
N ARG A 40 37.64 16.97 -39.41
CA ARG A 40 37.06 16.77 -40.76
C ARG A 40 38.01 17.49 -41.75
N PRO A 41 38.06 17.21 -43.08
CA PRO A 41 36.86 17.03 -43.92
C PRO A 41 36.97 16.14 -45.20
N ALA A 42 35.85 16.09 -45.96
CA ALA A 42 35.73 15.98 -47.43
C ALA A 42 36.00 14.64 -48.18
N GLY A 43 35.40 14.53 -49.39
CA GLY A 43 35.47 13.37 -50.31
C GLY A 43 34.37 12.33 -50.07
N HIS A 44 33.16 12.36 -50.65
CA HIS A 44 32.67 12.75 -51.99
C HIS A 44 33.07 11.78 -53.12
N LEU A 45 32.15 10.87 -53.50
CA LEU A 45 31.86 10.48 -54.89
C LEU A 45 30.58 9.62 -55.00
N VAL A 46 30.05 9.48 -56.22
CA VAL A 46 28.77 8.81 -56.55
C VAL A 46 28.96 7.88 -57.76
N GLY A 47 28.32 6.70 -57.74
CA GLY A 47 28.18 5.75 -58.85
C GLY A 47 27.48 4.47 -58.33
N HIS A 48 26.45 3.88 -58.96
CA HIS A 48 26.35 3.37 -60.34
C HIS A 48 27.34 2.20 -60.61
N SER A 49 26.92 1.03 -61.10
CA SER A 49 25.57 0.51 -61.35
C SER A 49 25.58 -1.03 -61.27
N ALA A 50 24.48 -1.70 -61.63
CA ALA A 50 24.41 -3.16 -61.70
C ALA A 50 25.21 -3.75 -62.88
N ASP A 51 25.66 -5.00 -62.76
CA ASP A 51 25.35 -6.05 -63.75
C ASP A 51 25.62 -7.47 -63.23
N HIS A 52 24.94 -8.46 -63.82
CA HIS A 52 25.16 -9.90 -63.57
C HIS A 52 26.23 -10.49 -64.52
N PRO A 53 26.77 -11.69 -64.22
CA PRO A 53 26.44 -12.79 -65.14
C PRO A 53 26.24 -14.18 -64.52
N VAL A 54 25.16 -14.84 -64.97
CA VAL A 54 25.09 -16.23 -65.47
C VAL A 54 25.84 -17.34 -64.68
N GLU A 55 25.07 -17.98 -63.79
CA GLU A 55 24.72 -19.41 -63.82
C GLU A 55 25.78 -20.51 -64.09
N LYS A 56 25.90 -21.44 -63.13
CA LYS A 56 26.21 -22.85 -63.42
C LYS A 56 25.51 -23.77 -62.40
N ALA A 57 24.66 -24.67 -62.89
CA ALA A 57 23.93 -25.67 -62.07
C ALA A 57 24.86 -26.85 -61.66
N ALA A 58 24.54 -27.79 -60.76
CA ALA A 58 23.34 -28.15 -59.97
C ALA A 58 23.81 -29.03 -58.76
N PRO A 59 22.96 -29.65 -57.88
CA PRO A 59 21.49 -29.76 -57.90
C PRO A 59 20.78 -29.42 -56.56
N LYS A 60 19.45 -29.54 -56.59
CA LYS A 60 18.47 -29.28 -55.52
C LYS A 60 18.56 -30.28 -54.35
N THR A 61 18.18 -29.83 -53.15
CA THR A 61 17.44 -30.63 -52.17
C THR A 61 16.13 -29.93 -51.81
N THR A 62 15.07 -30.71 -51.59
CA THR A 62 13.70 -30.22 -51.37
C THR A 62 13.38 -30.22 -49.88
N ASP A 63 12.99 -29.07 -49.30
CA ASP A 63 12.52 -29.02 -47.89
C ASP A 63 11.48 -27.91 -47.61
N GLN A 64 11.60 -26.73 -48.23
CA GLN A 64 10.76 -25.55 -47.90
C GLN A 64 9.26 -25.65 -48.29
N SER A 65 8.80 -26.76 -48.88
CA SER A 65 7.41 -26.92 -49.36
C SER A 65 6.47 -27.67 -48.40
N VAL A 66 6.96 -28.15 -47.25
CA VAL A 66 6.15 -28.92 -46.28
C VAL A 66 5.60 -28.05 -45.13
N GLU A 67 6.24 -26.91 -44.86
CA GLU A 67 6.00 -26.12 -43.63
C GLU A 67 4.71 -25.28 -43.60
N ARG A 68 3.84 -25.41 -44.63
CA ARG A 68 2.58 -24.63 -44.74
C ARG A 68 1.29 -25.46 -44.83
N THR A 69 1.36 -26.78 -44.78
CA THR A 69 0.19 -27.67 -44.92
C THR A 69 -0.05 -28.60 -43.73
N ALA A 70 0.88 -28.70 -42.77
CA ALA A 70 0.74 -29.58 -41.61
C ALA A 70 -0.14 -28.99 -40.46
N ASP A 71 -0.31 -27.68 -40.40
CA ASP A 71 -0.84 -26.96 -39.22
C ASP A 71 -2.36 -26.66 -39.29
N ARG A 72 -3.11 -27.42 -40.09
CA ARG A 72 -4.57 -27.27 -40.28
C ARG A 72 -5.36 -28.59 -40.27
N SER A 73 -4.79 -29.65 -39.69
CA SER A 73 -5.43 -30.98 -39.64
C SER A 73 -5.56 -31.53 -38.21
N ALA A 74 -6.05 -30.69 -37.30
CA ALA A 74 -6.53 -31.10 -35.98
C ALA A 74 -7.99 -30.66 -35.81
N GLY A 75 -8.91 -31.63 -35.90
CA GLY A 75 -10.27 -31.46 -35.36
C GLY A 75 -10.26 -31.43 -33.82
N PRO A 76 -11.40 -31.21 -33.15
CA PRO A 76 -11.46 -31.05 -31.70
C PRO A 76 -11.17 -32.37 -30.97
N SER A 77 -9.89 -32.65 -30.74
CA SER A 77 -9.46 -33.66 -29.78
C SER A 77 -9.70 -33.16 -28.36
N GLU A 78 -10.33 -33.98 -27.52
CA GLU A 78 -10.33 -33.78 -26.07
C GLU A 78 -8.89 -33.59 -25.59
N GLN A 79 -8.56 -32.39 -25.11
CA GLN A 79 -7.19 -32.02 -24.79
C GLN A 79 -6.73 -32.80 -23.55
N ARG A 80 -5.88 -33.82 -23.76
CA ARG A 80 -5.27 -34.54 -22.63
C ARG A 80 -4.46 -33.56 -21.77
N PRO A 81 -4.66 -33.54 -20.43
CA PRO A 81 -3.92 -32.65 -19.55
C PRO A 81 -2.40 -32.87 -19.69
N PRO A 82 -1.60 -31.78 -19.70
CA PRO A 82 -0.17 -31.81 -19.96
C PRO A 82 0.60 -32.46 -18.81
N THR A 83 1.82 -32.94 -19.10
CA THR A 83 2.74 -33.39 -18.05
C THR A 83 3.28 -32.20 -17.25
N LEU A 84 3.65 -32.40 -15.99
CA LEU A 84 4.30 -31.37 -15.16
C LEU A 84 5.58 -30.84 -15.83
N LEU A 85 6.35 -31.72 -16.48
CA LEU A 85 7.52 -31.38 -17.30
C LEU A 85 7.17 -30.32 -18.35
N ARG A 86 6.05 -30.47 -19.05
CA ARG A 86 5.61 -29.50 -20.04
C ARG A 86 5.26 -28.16 -19.39
N VAL A 87 4.47 -28.17 -18.31
CA VAL A 87 4.07 -26.95 -17.59
C VAL A 87 5.28 -26.18 -17.05
N LEU A 88 6.27 -26.87 -16.46
CA LEU A 88 7.49 -26.24 -15.96
C LEU A 88 8.36 -25.65 -17.08
N LEU A 89 8.53 -26.38 -18.19
CA LEU A 89 9.28 -25.87 -19.34
C LEU A 89 8.56 -24.73 -20.07
N GLU A 90 7.23 -24.69 -20.05
CA GLU A 90 6.45 -23.55 -20.55
C GLU A 90 6.62 -22.33 -19.62
N ARG A 91 6.51 -22.50 -18.28
CA ARG A 91 6.75 -21.43 -17.30
C ARG A 91 8.17 -20.85 -17.35
N LEU A 92 9.18 -21.69 -17.60
CA LEU A 92 10.58 -21.27 -17.74
C LEU A 92 10.91 -20.73 -19.15
N ASN A 93 9.96 -20.70 -20.09
CA ASN A 93 10.18 -20.36 -21.51
C ASN A 93 11.21 -21.28 -22.22
N TRP A 94 11.39 -22.51 -21.73
CA TRP A 94 12.30 -23.52 -22.25
C TRP A 94 11.61 -24.56 -23.15
N ALA A 95 10.28 -24.53 -23.29
CA ALA A 95 9.49 -25.50 -24.08
C ALA A 95 9.85 -25.56 -25.58
N LYS A 96 10.59 -24.59 -26.11
CA LYS A 96 11.19 -24.64 -27.45
C LYS A 96 12.47 -25.51 -27.40
N PHE A 97 12.52 -26.58 -28.19
CA PHE A 97 13.63 -27.57 -28.16
C PHE A 97 15.04 -26.94 -28.19
N ALA A 98 15.28 -25.91 -29.00
CA ALA A 98 16.59 -25.24 -29.08
C ALA A 98 16.99 -24.50 -27.78
N VAL A 99 16.02 -24.09 -26.95
CA VAL A 99 16.27 -23.52 -25.62
C VAL A 99 16.47 -24.64 -24.61
N PHE A 100 15.59 -25.65 -24.64
CA PHE A 100 15.71 -26.85 -23.80
C PHE A 100 17.08 -27.52 -23.93
N ASP A 101 17.55 -27.77 -25.15
CA ASP A 101 18.79 -28.53 -25.41
C ASP A 101 20.03 -27.83 -24.83
N VAL A 102 20.07 -26.50 -24.88
CA VAL A 102 21.13 -25.68 -24.24
C VAL A 102 21.07 -25.82 -22.71
N GLN A 103 19.89 -25.69 -22.10
CA GLN A 103 19.74 -25.75 -20.65
C GLN A 103 19.97 -27.17 -20.11
N PHE A 104 19.47 -28.19 -20.82
CA PHE A 104 19.72 -29.60 -20.53
C PHE A 104 21.22 -29.92 -20.63
N SER A 105 21.91 -29.44 -21.68
CA SER A 105 23.36 -29.61 -21.83
C SER A 105 24.20 -28.83 -20.80
N LEU A 106 23.65 -27.77 -20.19
CA LEU A 106 24.27 -27.08 -19.04
C LEU A 106 24.04 -27.86 -17.75
N ALA A 107 22.82 -28.34 -17.51
CA ALA A 107 22.45 -29.16 -16.35
C ALA A 107 23.23 -30.48 -16.34
N ALA A 108 23.36 -31.16 -17.48
CA ALA A 108 24.14 -32.40 -17.64
C ALA A 108 25.58 -32.25 -17.13
N ARG A 109 26.27 -31.18 -17.55
CA ARG A 109 27.66 -30.89 -17.14
C ARG A 109 27.78 -30.49 -15.66
N ARG A 110 26.75 -29.86 -15.07
CA ARG A 110 26.71 -29.54 -13.64
C ARG A 110 26.46 -30.80 -12.80
N ALA A 111 25.43 -31.57 -13.12
CA ALA A 111 25.10 -32.86 -12.48
C ALA A 111 26.29 -33.84 -12.52
N ALA A 112 27.02 -33.91 -13.65
CA ALA A 112 28.21 -34.75 -13.78
C ALA A 112 29.35 -34.36 -12.83
N LYS A 113 29.53 -33.06 -12.56
CA LYS A 113 30.50 -32.55 -11.58
C LYS A 113 30.05 -32.81 -10.15
N GLU A 114 28.76 -32.62 -9.87
CA GLU A 114 28.19 -32.70 -8.52
C GLU A 114 28.05 -34.15 -8.03
N TYR A 115 27.55 -35.05 -8.88
CA TYR A 115 27.43 -36.49 -8.58
C TYR A 115 28.70 -37.30 -8.90
N GLY A 116 29.80 -36.64 -9.33
CA GLY A 116 31.07 -37.30 -9.70
C GLY A 116 30.99 -38.26 -10.90
N ASN A 117 29.87 -38.29 -11.63
CA ASN A 117 29.60 -39.25 -12.71
C ASN A 117 29.75 -38.59 -14.09
N SER A 118 30.89 -38.80 -14.74
CA SER A 118 31.22 -38.25 -16.06
C SER A 118 30.28 -38.69 -17.20
N ARG A 119 29.53 -39.79 -17.03
CA ARG A 119 28.57 -40.27 -18.05
C ARG A 119 27.41 -39.31 -18.23
N VAL A 120 26.90 -38.76 -17.11
CA VAL A 120 25.78 -37.80 -17.06
C VAL A 120 26.09 -36.54 -17.87
N GLY A 121 27.37 -36.16 -17.97
CA GLY A 121 27.82 -34.93 -18.64
C GLY A 121 27.76 -34.97 -20.17
N ASN A 122 27.63 -36.16 -20.76
CA ASN A 122 27.63 -36.39 -22.21
C ASN A 122 26.25 -36.80 -22.74
N VAL A 123 25.19 -36.69 -21.94
CA VAL A 123 23.83 -37.04 -22.35
C VAL A 123 23.27 -35.97 -23.29
N SER A 124 22.72 -36.39 -24.43
CA SER A 124 22.01 -35.53 -25.40
C SER A 124 20.60 -36.06 -25.66
N VAL A 125 19.65 -35.18 -25.99
CA VAL A 125 18.24 -35.54 -26.18
C VAL A 125 17.76 -35.17 -27.58
N SER A 126 17.25 -36.13 -28.35
CA SER A 126 16.72 -35.82 -29.68
C SER A 126 15.43 -34.99 -29.61
N ARG A 127 15.19 -34.13 -30.62
CA ARG A 127 13.94 -33.36 -30.77
C ARG A 127 12.68 -34.25 -30.77
N ILE A 128 12.79 -35.51 -31.17
CA ILE A 128 11.70 -36.51 -31.13
C ILE A 128 11.50 -37.02 -29.69
N THR A 129 12.57 -37.39 -29.00
CA THR A 129 12.55 -37.82 -27.59
C THR A 129 11.92 -36.73 -26.71
N PHE A 130 12.38 -35.48 -26.87
CA PHE A 130 11.83 -34.31 -26.19
C PHE A 130 10.32 -34.14 -26.40
N LYS A 131 9.84 -34.19 -27.66
CA LYS A 131 8.40 -34.14 -27.96
C LYS A 131 7.60 -35.27 -27.28
N ARG A 132 8.16 -36.49 -27.20
CA ARG A 132 7.49 -37.63 -26.55
C ARG A 132 7.40 -37.49 -25.04
N TRP A 133 8.42 -36.90 -24.40
CA TRP A 133 8.42 -36.56 -22.97
C TRP A 133 7.37 -35.47 -22.65
N LEU A 134 7.31 -34.39 -23.44
CA LEU A 134 6.28 -33.34 -23.30
C LEU A 134 4.85 -33.88 -23.47
N ALA A 135 4.67 -34.92 -24.28
CA ALA A 135 3.37 -35.57 -24.50
C ALA A 135 3.03 -36.66 -23.46
N GLY A 136 3.94 -36.99 -22.53
CA GLY A 136 3.77 -38.11 -21.59
C GLY A 136 3.63 -39.47 -22.28
N THR A 137 4.26 -39.63 -23.45
CA THR A 137 4.20 -40.86 -24.28
C THR A 137 5.45 -41.73 -24.18
N GLN A 138 6.50 -41.21 -23.56
CA GLN A 138 7.74 -41.91 -23.27
C GLN A 138 8.31 -41.32 -21.97
N SER A 139 8.83 -42.16 -21.08
CA SER A 139 9.56 -41.67 -19.90
C SER A 139 11.03 -41.36 -20.25
N PRO A 140 11.66 -40.38 -19.61
CA PRO A 140 13.11 -40.31 -19.48
C PRO A 140 13.62 -41.55 -18.74
N GLN A 141 14.87 -41.96 -19.01
CA GLN A 141 15.47 -43.19 -18.46
C GLN A 141 16.97 -43.02 -18.24
N GLY A 142 17.52 -43.70 -17.23
CA GLY A 142 18.96 -43.71 -16.91
C GLY A 142 19.54 -42.30 -16.69
N ASP A 143 20.77 -42.09 -17.17
CA ASP A 143 21.50 -40.82 -17.03
C ASP A 143 20.66 -39.59 -17.50
N ALA A 144 19.76 -39.76 -18.48
CA ALA A 144 18.87 -38.69 -18.96
C ALA A 144 17.70 -38.34 -18.03
N ALA A 145 17.26 -39.28 -17.20
CA ALA A 145 16.33 -39.02 -16.10
C ALA A 145 17.03 -38.20 -15.01
N THR A 146 18.26 -38.58 -14.64
CA THR A 146 19.09 -37.85 -13.66
C THR A 146 19.30 -36.39 -14.05
N VAL A 147 19.59 -36.10 -15.33
CA VAL A 147 19.72 -34.69 -15.79
C VAL A 147 18.41 -33.92 -15.66
N LEU A 148 17.25 -34.50 -16.00
CA LEU A 148 15.97 -33.79 -15.86
C LEU A 148 15.62 -33.50 -14.39
N ALA A 149 15.81 -34.48 -13.50
CA ALA A 149 15.57 -34.30 -12.07
C ALA A 149 16.45 -33.18 -11.50
N TYR A 150 17.75 -33.20 -11.83
CA TYR A 150 18.71 -32.15 -11.45
C TYR A 150 18.37 -30.78 -12.05
N MET A 151 17.97 -30.72 -13.32
CA MET A 151 17.69 -29.47 -14.03
C MET A 151 16.47 -28.73 -13.48
N LEU A 152 15.48 -29.46 -12.96
CA LEU A 152 14.18 -28.91 -12.53
C LEU A 152 13.94 -29.00 -11.02
N GLY A 153 14.77 -29.73 -10.27
CA GLY A 153 14.57 -29.96 -8.83
C GLY A 153 13.36 -30.84 -8.49
N VAL A 154 12.90 -31.67 -9.44
CA VAL A 154 11.66 -32.45 -9.34
C VAL A 154 11.86 -33.85 -9.91
N GLU A 155 11.44 -34.88 -9.18
CA GLU A 155 11.56 -36.28 -9.59
C GLU A 155 10.87 -36.61 -10.91
N VAL A 156 11.47 -37.50 -11.70
CA VAL A 156 11.05 -37.77 -13.09
C VAL A 156 9.65 -38.38 -13.19
N ASP A 157 9.26 -39.23 -12.24
CA ASP A 157 7.90 -39.77 -12.22
C ASP A 157 6.87 -38.67 -11.94
N LEU A 158 7.19 -37.69 -11.08
CA LEU A 158 6.33 -36.53 -10.83
C LEU A 158 6.31 -35.56 -12.02
N LEU A 159 7.44 -35.36 -12.70
CA LEU A 159 7.54 -34.62 -13.96
C LEU A 159 6.63 -35.21 -15.07
N LEU A 160 6.35 -36.52 -15.04
CA LEU A 160 5.48 -37.20 -16.01
C LEU A 160 4.01 -37.26 -15.61
N GLN A 161 3.66 -36.95 -14.35
CA GLN A 161 2.26 -36.88 -13.93
C GLN A 161 1.52 -35.80 -14.73
N ARG A 162 0.25 -36.08 -15.06
CA ARG A 162 -0.61 -35.11 -15.75
C ARG A 162 -1.15 -34.11 -14.75
N VAL A 163 -0.80 -32.85 -14.94
CA VAL A 163 -1.31 -31.73 -14.13
C VAL A 163 -2.68 -31.34 -14.67
N PRO A 164 -3.70 -31.09 -13.83
CA PRO A 164 -4.99 -30.57 -14.28
C PRO A 164 -4.80 -29.27 -15.08
N SER A 165 -5.07 -29.33 -16.39
CA SER A 165 -5.05 -28.17 -17.27
C SER A 165 -6.22 -27.26 -16.94
N ARG A 166 -5.98 -26.28 -16.07
CA ARG A 166 -6.74 -25.03 -16.10
C ARG A 166 -6.31 -24.28 -17.36
N GLU A 167 -7.26 -23.75 -18.11
CA GLU A 167 -6.98 -22.87 -19.25
C GLU A 167 -6.58 -21.49 -18.69
N VAL A 168 -5.28 -21.36 -18.40
CA VAL A 168 -4.65 -20.18 -17.82
C VAL A 168 -4.45 -19.15 -18.94
N VAL A 169 -5.45 -18.31 -19.19
CA VAL A 169 -5.29 -17.14 -20.07
C VAL A 169 -4.59 -16.04 -19.28
N PRO A 170 -3.32 -15.70 -19.58
CA PRO A 170 -2.54 -14.77 -18.78
C PRO A 170 -3.04 -13.33 -18.95
N ALA A 171 -2.59 -12.45 -18.05
CA ALA A 171 -2.69 -11.02 -18.27
C ALA A 171 -1.96 -10.61 -19.56
N ARG A 172 -2.55 -9.67 -20.33
CA ARG A 172 -1.78 -8.92 -21.33
C ARG A 172 -0.83 -8.01 -20.56
N LEU A 173 0.44 -7.94 -20.98
CA LEU A 173 1.37 -6.96 -20.44
C LEU A 173 0.90 -5.55 -20.85
N PRO A 174 0.82 -4.58 -19.93
CA PRO A 174 0.50 -3.18 -20.26
C PRO A 174 1.53 -2.55 -21.21
N HIS A 175 1.13 -1.46 -21.85
CA HIS A 175 1.95 -0.72 -22.79
C HIS A 175 3.14 -0.03 -22.09
N GLY A 176 4.19 0.28 -22.86
CA GLY A 176 5.44 0.85 -22.31
C GLY A 176 5.25 2.21 -21.61
N SER A 177 4.31 3.03 -22.09
CA SER A 177 3.91 4.28 -21.42
C SER A 177 3.20 4.00 -20.10
N SER A 178 2.22 3.10 -20.08
CA SER A 178 1.48 2.68 -18.87
C SER A 178 2.41 2.13 -17.78
N LEU A 179 3.41 1.34 -18.18
CA LEU A 179 4.46 0.85 -17.28
C LEU A 179 5.42 1.95 -16.81
N ALA A 180 5.65 3.01 -17.61
CA ALA A 180 6.41 4.17 -17.18
C ALA A 180 5.64 5.01 -16.16
N THR A 181 4.34 5.25 -16.37
CA THR A 181 3.46 5.94 -15.42
C THR A 181 3.38 5.18 -14.09
N ALA A 182 3.26 3.85 -14.12
CA ALA A 182 3.28 3.03 -12.90
C ALA A 182 4.59 3.20 -12.10
N ARG A 183 5.75 3.13 -12.77
CA ARG A 183 7.07 3.38 -12.14
C ARG A 183 7.25 4.81 -11.64
N SER A 184 6.47 5.77 -12.15
CA SER A 184 6.45 7.13 -11.62
C SER A 184 5.69 7.23 -10.29
N MET A 185 4.75 6.32 -9.99
CA MET A 185 4.11 6.25 -8.66
C MET A 185 5.13 5.92 -7.58
N ASP A 186 5.97 4.91 -7.82
CA ASP A 186 7.04 4.46 -6.90
C ASP A 186 8.14 5.52 -6.69
N ALA A 187 8.16 6.58 -7.51
CA ALA A 187 9.03 7.74 -7.38
C ALA A 187 8.33 8.97 -6.79
N LEU A 188 6.98 8.96 -6.69
CA LEU A 188 6.15 10.00 -6.08
C LEU A 188 5.79 9.68 -4.62
N TRP A 189 5.62 8.40 -4.29
CA TRP A 189 5.17 7.94 -2.98
C TRP A 189 6.17 6.96 -2.37
N SER A 190 6.95 7.45 -1.39
CA SER A 190 8.00 6.70 -0.70
C SER A 190 7.52 5.42 0.02
N SER A 191 6.24 5.34 0.35
CA SER A 191 5.56 4.20 0.97
C SER A 191 4.92 3.22 -0.05
N SER A 192 5.16 3.39 -1.34
CA SER A 192 4.58 2.60 -2.42
C SER A 192 5.63 1.79 -3.19
N SER A 193 5.33 0.53 -3.46
CA SER A 193 6.04 -0.25 -4.49
C SER A 193 5.06 -1.10 -5.29
N LEU A 194 4.74 -0.68 -6.51
CA LEU A 194 3.83 -1.39 -7.42
C LEU A 194 4.63 -2.35 -8.32
N SER A 195 4.76 -3.61 -7.89
CA SER A 195 5.26 -4.67 -8.75
C SER A 195 4.23 -4.95 -9.87
N PRO A 196 4.54 -4.66 -11.15
CA PRO A 196 3.56 -4.75 -12.23
C PRO A 196 3.19 -6.20 -12.56
N SER A 197 1.96 -6.35 -13.06
CA SER A 197 1.28 -7.60 -13.45
C SER A 197 2.14 -8.82 -13.82
N GLU A 198 2.07 -9.87 -13.00
CA GLU A 198 2.55 -11.20 -13.40
C GLU A 198 1.75 -11.76 -14.60
N ALA A 199 2.43 -12.46 -15.50
CA ALA A 199 1.83 -13.11 -16.67
C ALA A 199 1.14 -14.46 -16.31
N ALA A 200 0.39 -14.53 -15.22
CA ALA A 200 -0.27 -15.74 -14.71
C ALA A 200 -1.76 -15.49 -14.39
N ALA A 201 -2.66 -16.33 -14.92
CA ALA A 201 -4.11 -16.12 -14.78
C ALA A 201 -4.57 -16.21 -13.32
N GLY A 202 -5.28 -15.18 -12.84
CA GLY A 202 -5.78 -15.13 -11.46
C GLY A 202 -4.74 -14.73 -10.41
N ALA A 203 -3.47 -14.61 -10.79
CA ALA A 203 -2.49 -13.75 -10.11
C ALA A 203 -2.63 -12.32 -10.67
N GLY A 204 -2.25 -11.34 -9.87
CA GLY A 204 -1.95 -9.99 -10.36
C GLY A 204 -0.46 -9.71 -10.18
N GLY A 205 -0.08 -8.46 -10.36
CA GLY A 205 1.07 -7.92 -9.65
C GLY A 205 0.74 -7.75 -8.16
N LEU A 206 1.67 -7.17 -7.41
CA LEU A 206 1.48 -6.88 -5.99
C LEU A 206 1.88 -5.43 -5.72
N TRP A 207 0.97 -4.68 -5.09
CA TRP A 207 1.22 -3.32 -4.64
C TRP A 207 1.52 -3.37 -3.15
N TYR A 208 2.78 -3.16 -2.79
CA TYR A 208 3.22 -2.97 -1.42
C TYR A 208 2.91 -1.55 -0.97
N LEU A 209 2.41 -1.41 0.25
CA LEU A 209 1.96 -0.17 0.87
C LEU A 209 2.51 -0.13 2.30
N ASP A 210 3.72 0.40 2.43
CA ASP A 210 4.50 0.38 3.68
C ASP A 210 3.90 1.33 4.73
N GLY A 211 3.99 0.93 6.00
CA GLY A 211 3.65 1.77 7.14
C GLY A 211 4.87 2.48 7.71
N MET A 212 4.70 3.71 8.22
CA MET A 212 5.81 4.52 8.74
C MET A 212 5.89 4.51 10.27
N ARG A 213 4.77 4.38 11.00
CA ARG A 213 4.70 4.59 12.47
C ARG A 213 3.78 3.60 13.20
N ILE A 214 2.48 3.68 12.93
CA ILE A 214 1.37 2.90 13.48
C ILE A 214 0.96 1.78 12.52
N PHE A 215 1.07 1.99 11.21
CA PHE A 215 0.75 0.97 10.23
C PHE A 215 1.84 -0.10 10.21
N ASP A 216 1.44 -1.36 10.11
CA ASP A 216 2.34 -2.51 10.07
C ASP A 216 2.90 -2.79 8.65
N GLY A 217 2.34 -2.15 7.62
CA GLY A 217 2.58 -2.42 6.20
C GLY A 217 1.65 -3.50 5.66
N THR A 218 1.21 -3.37 4.40
CA THR A 218 0.37 -4.38 3.72
C THR A 218 0.77 -4.54 2.25
N ALA A 219 0.28 -5.59 1.59
CA ALA A 219 0.52 -5.85 0.18
C ALA A 219 -0.73 -6.40 -0.51
N VAL A 220 -1.26 -5.66 -1.49
CA VAL A 220 -2.53 -5.97 -2.17
C VAL A 220 -2.30 -6.51 -3.60
N PRO A 221 -2.98 -7.59 -4.02
CA PRO A 221 -2.99 -8.01 -5.43
C PRO A 221 -3.54 -6.92 -6.34
N ALA A 222 -2.71 -6.40 -7.23
CA ALA A 222 -3.03 -5.31 -8.14
C ALA A 222 -2.83 -5.74 -9.60
N GLN A 223 -3.81 -5.47 -10.47
CA GLN A 223 -3.70 -5.81 -11.89
C GLN A 223 -3.94 -4.58 -12.75
N MET A 224 -2.95 -4.24 -13.59
CA MET A 224 -3.05 -3.11 -14.51
C MET A 224 -3.67 -3.52 -15.85
N TYR A 225 -4.47 -2.63 -16.41
CA TYR A 225 -5.18 -2.79 -17.69
C TYR A 225 -5.02 -1.52 -18.53
N GLU A 226 -4.93 -1.69 -19.85
CA GLU A 226 -5.16 -0.58 -20.77
C GLU A 226 -6.65 -0.22 -20.80
N ALA A 227 -6.93 1.07 -20.85
CA ALA A 227 -8.28 1.63 -20.86
C ALA A 227 -8.37 2.83 -21.81
N THR A 228 -9.61 3.22 -22.11
CA THR A 228 -9.92 4.39 -22.95
C THR A 228 -10.77 5.39 -22.18
N SER A 229 -10.56 6.69 -22.41
CA SER A 229 -11.31 7.75 -21.74
C SER A 229 -12.59 8.07 -22.52
N GLN A 230 -13.74 8.08 -21.84
CA GLN A 230 -15.06 8.36 -22.42
C GLN A 230 -15.86 9.18 -21.41
N ASP A 231 -16.33 10.38 -21.78
CA ASP A 231 -17.12 11.28 -20.93
C ASP A 231 -16.57 11.39 -19.49
N ASP A 232 -17.30 10.93 -18.46
CA ASP A 232 -16.88 10.97 -17.05
C ASP A 232 -16.18 9.70 -16.54
N VAL A 233 -15.86 8.76 -17.44
CA VAL A 233 -15.30 7.43 -17.10
C VAL A 233 -14.03 7.08 -17.88
N VAL A 234 -13.38 6.02 -17.42
CA VAL A 234 -12.24 5.34 -18.04
C VAL A 234 -12.62 3.86 -18.15
N SER A 235 -12.70 3.34 -19.37
CA SER A 235 -13.31 2.04 -19.69
C SER A 235 -12.27 1.00 -20.09
N ILE A 236 -12.21 -0.12 -19.35
CA ILE A 236 -11.42 -1.30 -19.71
C ILE A 236 -12.26 -2.21 -20.62
N ALA A 237 -11.74 -2.62 -21.77
CA ALA A 237 -12.40 -3.60 -22.65
C ALA A 237 -12.31 -5.02 -22.06
N VAL A 238 -13.44 -5.67 -21.81
CA VAL A 238 -13.52 -6.98 -21.14
C VAL A 238 -13.25 -8.12 -22.11
N GLU A 239 -13.74 -8.03 -23.36
CA GLU A 239 -13.48 -9.05 -24.40
C GLU A 239 -11.99 -9.16 -24.75
N GLU A 240 -11.27 -8.05 -24.69
CA GLU A 240 -9.82 -8.01 -24.87
C GLU A 240 -9.04 -8.58 -23.68
N ASN A 241 -9.66 -8.59 -22.50
CA ASN A 241 -9.06 -8.98 -21.22
C ASN A 241 -9.83 -10.13 -20.56
N PRO A 242 -9.91 -11.33 -21.18
CA PRO A 242 -10.64 -12.48 -20.63
C PRO A 242 -10.13 -12.91 -19.23
N HIS A 243 -8.87 -12.63 -18.91
CA HIS A 243 -8.27 -12.87 -17.60
C HIS A 243 -8.91 -12.01 -16.48
N LEU A 244 -9.59 -10.92 -16.81
CA LEU A 244 -10.15 -9.94 -15.87
C LEU A 244 -11.21 -10.60 -14.96
N ARG A 245 -12.12 -11.39 -15.52
CA ARG A 245 -13.10 -12.15 -14.71
C ARG A 245 -12.43 -13.15 -13.77
N ALA A 246 -11.33 -13.78 -14.20
CA ALA A 246 -10.56 -14.70 -13.35
C ALA A 246 -9.76 -13.98 -12.24
N PHE A 247 -9.30 -12.74 -12.48
CA PHE A 247 -8.62 -11.92 -11.48
C PHE A 247 -9.57 -11.44 -10.37
N VAL A 248 -10.79 -11.04 -10.71
CA VAL A 248 -11.78 -10.52 -9.73
C VAL A 248 -12.65 -11.58 -9.07
N ALA A 249 -12.70 -12.81 -9.59
CA ALA A 249 -13.53 -13.88 -9.01
C ALA A 249 -13.20 -14.25 -7.54
N PRO A 250 -11.93 -14.29 -7.07
CA PRO A 250 -11.61 -14.63 -5.68
C PRO A 250 -12.11 -13.58 -4.69
N ALA A 251 -12.57 -14.01 -3.51
CA ALA A 251 -13.15 -13.14 -2.47
C ALA A 251 -12.12 -12.29 -1.68
N ARG A 252 -10.83 -12.42 -1.96
CA ARG A 252 -9.75 -11.59 -1.38
C ARG A 252 -9.88 -10.13 -1.83
N ARG A 253 -9.29 -9.20 -1.08
CA ARG A 253 -9.02 -7.83 -1.59
C ARG A 253 -8.13 -7.93 -2.82
N ALA A 254 -8.46 -7.17 -3.86
CA ALA A 254 -7.60 -6.94 -5.01
C ALA A 254 -8.01 -5.62 -5.68
N LEU A 255 -7.07 -4.96 -6.35
CA LEU A 255 -7.32 -3.70 -7.07
C LEU A 255 -7.12 -3.88 -8.57
N LEU A 256 -7.95 -3.21 -9.36
CA LEU A 256 -7.72 -2.99 -10.78
C LEU A 256 -7.17 -1.58 -10.95
N ILE A 257 -6.15 -1.44 -11.80
CA ILE A 257 -5.57 -0.15 -12.18
C ILE A 257 -5.79 0.02 -13.68
N ALA A 258 -6.65 0.95 -14.09
CA ALA A 258 -6.74 1.35 -15.48
C ALA A 258 -5.67 2.40 -15.80
N SER A 259 -4.98 2.23 -16.93
CA SER A 259 -4.10 3.26 -17.49
C SER A 259 -4.65 3.77 -18.81
N LEU A 260 -4.53 5.08 -19.04
CA LEU A 260 -4.76 5.69 -20.35
C LEU A 260 -3.50 5.65 -21.24
N GLY A 261 -2.37 5.15 -20.74
CA GLY A 261 -1.05 5.25 -21.38
C GLY A 261 -0.98 4.62 -22.77
N GLY A 262 -1.60 3.46 -23.00
CA GLY A 262 -1.68 2.83 -24.32
C GLY A 262 -2.62 3.55 -25.31
N SER A 263 -3.53 4.40 -24.81
CA SER A 263 -4.40 5.27 -25.63
C SER A 263 -3.77 6.63 -25.95
N GLY A 264 -2.57 6.93 -25.42
CA GLY A 264 -1.93 8.23 -25.54
C GLY A 264 -2.44 9.29 -24.56
N GLY A 265 -3.25 8.89 -23.57
CA GLY A 265 -3.64 9.74 -22.43
C GLY A 265 -2.78 9.49 -21.20
N GLU A 266 -2.95 10.33 -20.18
CA GLU A 266 -2.18 10.28 -18.93
C GLU A 266 -3.05 9.89 -17.72
N GLY A 267 -2.39 9.47 -16.64
CA GLY A 267 -3.04 9.10 -15.38
C GLY A 267 -3.40 7.62 -15.25
N LEU A 268 -3.62 7.22 -14.00
CA LEU A 268 -4.02 5.89 -13.58
C LEU A 268 -5.28 5.99 -12.73
N TYR A 269 -6.15 4.98 -12.75
CA TYR A 269 -7.46 5.01 -12.10
C TYR A 269 -7.70 3.68 -11.37
N VAL A 270 -8.15 3.74 -10.11
CA VAL A 270 -8.26 2.56 -9.24
C VAL A 270 -9.70 2.11 -9.04
N LEU A 271 -9.92 0.79 -8.99
CA LEU A 271 -11.21 0.20 -8.67
C LEU A 271 -11.05 -1.10 -7.85
N ASP A 272 -11.82 -1.25 -6.78
CA ASP A 272 -11.88 -2.48 -6.00
C ASP A 272 -12.46 -3.67 -6.78
N SER A 273 -11.90 -4.86 -6.56
CA SER A 273 -12.31 -6.10 -7.24
C SER A 273 -13.75 -6.52 -6.94
N ALA A 274 -14.32 -6.22 -5.77
CA ALA A 274 -15.71 -6.55 -5.48
C ALA A 274 -16.68 -5.58 -6.19
N ARG A 275 -16.31 -4.30 -6.35
CA ARG A 275 -17.05 -3.35 -7.19
C ARG A 275 -16.97 -3.75 -8.68
N ALA A 276 -15.78 -4.11 -9.16
CA ALA A 276 -15.57 -4.60 -10.52
C ALA A 276 -16.40 -5.85 -10.81
N ARG A 277 -16.36 -6.86 -9.92
CA ARG A 277 -17.17 -8.08 -10.01
C ARG A 277 -18.66 -7.76 -10.15
N TYR A 278 -19.19 -6.90 -9.26
CA TYR A 278 -20.58 -6.45 -9.31
C TYR A 278 -20.94 -5.80 -10.66
N GLN A 279 -20.08 -4.92 -11.20
CA GLN A 279 -20.32 -4.28 -12.50
C GLN A 279 -20.30 -5.30 -13.66
N LEU A 280 -19.35 -6.25 -13.65
CA LEU A 280 -19.21 -7.29 -14.69
C LEU A 280 -20.34 -8.31 -14.69
N ASP A 281 -21.01 -8.52 -13.56
CA ASP A 281 -22.15 -9.43 -13.44
C ASP A 281 -23.49 -8.69 -13.69
N ALA A 282 -23.51 -7.36 -13.55
CA ALA A 282 -24.68 -6.51 -13.83
C ALA A 282 -24.76 -5.98 -15.27
N ASP A 283 -23.63 -5.75 -15.96
CA ASP A 283 -23.59 -5.14 -17.30
C ASP A 283 -22.95 -6.05 -18.37
N PRO A 284 -23.71 -6.51 -19.38
CA PRO A 284 -23.20 -7.33 -20.48
C PRO A 284 -22.49 -6.53 -21.60
N ARG A 285 -22.34 -5.19 -21.50
CA ARG A 285 -21.79 -4.31 -22.56
C ARG A 285 -20.34 -4.58 -23.02
N GLY A 286 -19.63 -5.53 -22.42
CA GLY A 286 -18.24 -5.85 -22.81
C GLY A 286 -17.19 -4.83 -22.32
N THR A 287 -17.56 -3.86 -21.50
CA THR A 287 -16.68 -2.82 -20.92
C THR A 287 -16.85 -2.71 -19.41
N LEU A 288 -15.76 -2.51 -18.67
CA LEU A 288 -15.78 -2.18 -17.25
C LEU A 288 -15.48 -0.68 -17.05
N PRO A 289 -16.46 0.16 -16.64
CA PRO A 289 -16.26 1.59 -16.45
C PRO A 289 -15.74 1.92 -15.04
N ILE A 290 -14.62 2.66 -14.99
CA ILE A 290 -14.04 3.25 -13.77
C ILE A 290 -14.31 4.76 -13.77
N PRO A 291 -14.89 5.35 -12.72
CA PRO A 291 -15.13 6.79 -12.62
C PRO A 291 -13.86 7.64 -12.67
N LYS A 292 -13.87 8.76 -13.40
CA LYS A 292 -12.74 9.71 -13.41
C LYS A 292 -12.35 10.29 -12.03
N PRO A 293 -13.28 10.50 -11.07
CA PRO A 293 -12.90 10.90 -9.71
C PRO A 293 -11.92 9.93 -9.01
N TYR A 294 -11.90 8.65 -9.40
CA TYR A 294 -11.01 7.61 -8.87
C TYR A 294 -9.62 7.60 -9.55
N ARG A 295 -9.22 8.70 -10.19
CA ARG A 295 -7.82 8.93 -10.59
C ARG A 295 -6.92 8.82 -9.36
N LEU A 296 -5.85 8.04 -9.48
CA LEU A 296 -4.77 7.98 -8.51
C LEU A 296 -3.97 9.29 -8.54
N ASP A 297 -4.09 10.05 -7.45
CA ASP A 297 -3.37 11.26 -7.09
C ASP A 297 -3.26 11.33 -5.55
N ASP A 298 -2.52 12.27 -4.97
CA ASP A 298 -2.14 12.22 -3.53
C ASP A 298 -3.34 12.07 -2.56
N LEU A 299 -4.51 12.63 -2.92
CA LEU A 299 -5.75 12.46 -2.17
C LEU A 299 -6.23 10.99 -2.19
N THR A 300 -6.40 10.41 -3.37
CA THR A 300 -6.92 9.04 -3.50
C THR A 300 -5.89 8.00 -3.10
N PHE A 301 -4.59 8.27 -3.30
CA PHE A 301 -3.51 7.43 -2.78
C PHE A 301 -3.50 7.43 -1.25
N GLY A 302 -3.54 8.60 -0.59
CA GLY A 302 -3.60 8.66 0.88
C GLY A 302 -4.78 7.87 1.45
N ILE A 303 -5.95 7.99 0.82
CA ILE A 303 -7.15 7.21 1.18
C ILE A 303 -6.91 5.70 0.99
N VAL A 304 -6.36 5.26 -0.15
CA VAL A 304 -6.09 3.83 -0.45
C VAL A 304 -5.03 3.25 0.49
N TRP A 305 -3.90 3.95 0.67
CA TRP A 305 -2.78 3.57 1.53
C TRP A 305 -3.23 3.39 2.99
N ALA A 306 -3.95 4.37 3.54
CA ALA A 306 -4.44 4.31 4.91
C ALA A 306 -5.52 3.25 5.10
N MET A 307 -6.54 3.24 4.23
CA MET A 307 -7.66 2.31 4.37
C MET A 307 -7.24 0.84 4.18
N LEU A 308 -6.25 0.53 3.32
CA LEU A 308 -5.74 -0.83 3.18
C LEU A 308 -4.89 -1.26 4.38
N ASN A 309 -3.96 -0.42 4.86
CA ASN A 309 -3.16 -0.73 6.05
C ASN A 309 -4.03 -0.93 7.31
N LEU A 310 -5.02 -0.06 7.51
CA LEU A 310 -5.98 -0.18 8.60
C LEU A 310 -6.83 -1.45 8.47
N GLU A 311 -7.31 -1.77 7.27
CA GLU A 311 -8.20 -2.90 7.07
C GLU A 311 -7.51 -4.25 7.25
N ASP A 312 -6.33 -4.44 6.68
CA ASP A 312 -5.69 -5.76 6.64
C ASP A 312 -5.27 -6.19 8.05
N SER A 313 -4.68 -5.27 8.80
CA SER A 313 -4.32 -5.43 10.21
C SER A 313 -5.56 -5.67 11.11
N LEU A 314 -6.64 -4.90 10.94
CA LEU A 314 -7.87 -5.10 11.72
C LEU A 314 -8.66 -6.36 11.33
N LEU A 315 -8.41 -6.96 10.16
CA LEU A 315 -8.98 -8.26 9.78
C LEU A 315 -8.14 -9.42 10.31
N ALA A 316 -6.83 -9.26 10.46
CA ALA A 316 -5.99 -10.22 11.18
C ALA A 316 -6.37 -10.28 12.67
N ASP A 317 -6.60 -9.11 13.28
CA ASP A 317 -6.84 -8.97 14.71
C ASP A 317 -8.30 -9.18 15.17
N ASP A 318 -9.29 -9.26 14.27
CA ASP A 318 -10.73 -9.17 14.63
C ASP A 318 -11.17 -10.18 15.72
N HIS A 319 -10.58 -11.38 15.75
CA HIS A 319 -10.89 -12.37 16.78
C HIS A 319 -10.35 -11.98 18.17
N ILE A 320 -9.12 -11.47 18.23
CA ILE A 320 -8.47 -11.02 19.47
C ILE A 320 -9.20 -9.77 19.97
N LEU A 321 -9.45 -8.80 19.08
CA LEU A 321 -10.20 -7.58 19.40
C LEU A 321 -11.63 -7.88 19.89
N ASP A 322 -12.31 -8.90 19.37
CA ASP A 322 -13.63 -9.29 19.88
C ASP A 322 -13.57 -9.93 21.29
N GLY A 323 -12.47 -10.61 21.61
CA GLY A 323 -12.18 -11.09 22.96
C GLY A 323 -11.92 -9.93 23.92
N GLU A 324 -10.87 -9.15 23.66
CA GLU A 324 -10.41 -8.04 24.52
C GLU A 324 -11.52 -7.03 24.82
N ARG A 325 -12.35 -6.68 23.83
CA ARG A 325 -13.49 -5.77 24.01
C ARG A 325 -14.51 -6.22 25.07
N ARG A 326 -14.55 -7.50 25.44
CA ARG A 326 -15.42 -8.04 26.49
C ARG A 326 -14.82 -7.93 27.89
N GLU A 327 -13.51 -7.75 28.01
CA GLU A 327 -12.80 -7.66 29.30
C GLU A 327 -12.55 -6.21 29.75
N LEU A 328 -12.68 -5.24 28.83
CA LEU A 328 -12.45 -3.80 29.08
C LEU A 328 -13.21 -3.20 30.26
N GLU A 329 -14.41 -3.69 30.64
CA GLU A 329 -15.17 -3.12 31.76
C GLU A 329 -14.40 -3.17 33.09
N SER A 330 -13.54 -4.18 33.27
CA SER A 330 -12.63 -4.28 34.42
C SER A 330 -11.68 -3.09 34.51
N HIS A 331 -11.18 -2.61 33.37
CA HIS A 331 -10.31 -1.45 33.25
C HIS A 331 -11.09 -0.13 33.21
N LEU A 332 -12.30 -0.09 32.63
CA LEU A 332 -13.16 1.11 32.60
C LEU A 332 -13.70 1.48 33.99
N ALA A 333 -13.79 0.52 34.91
CA ALA A 333 -14.12 0.79 36.31
C ALA A 333 -13.01 1.54 37.08
N MET A 334 -11.80 1.65 36.53
CA MET A 334 -10.65 2.27 37.21
C MET A 334 -10.48 3.76 36.84
N PRO A 335 -10.39 4.69 37.81
CA PRO A 335 -10.11 6.12 37.54
C PRO A 335 -8.75 6.42 36.91
N ARG A 336 -7.86 5.41 36.85
CA ARG A 336 -6.58 5.40 36.13
C ARG A 336 -6.34 3.99 35.63
N SER A 337 -5.97 3.82 34.36
CA SER A 337 -5.67 2.52 33.76
C SER A 337 -4.58 2.70 32.70
N ALA A 338 -3.60 1.81 32.68
CA ALA A 338 -2.57 1.78 31.66
C ALA A 338 -2.20 0.32 31.37
N VAL A 339 -2.22 -0.07 30.09
CA VAL A 339 -1.88 -1.42 29.65
C VAL A 339 -0.68 -1.34 28.74
N ALA A 340 0.46 -1.89 29.19
CA ALA A 340 1.71 -1.93 28.43
C ALA A 340 1.55 -2.74 27.14
N ARG A 341 2.27 -2.38 26.07
CA ARG A 341 2.11 -3.06 24.78
C ARG A 341 2.42 -4.56 24.84
N SER A 342 3.35 -4.96 25.71
CA SER A 342 3.72 -6.35 25.98
C SER A 342 2.63 -7.23 26.60
N ALA A 343 1.50 -6.64 27.05
CA ALA A 343 0.36 -7.41 27.56
C ALA A 343 -0.43 -8.13 26.44
N MET A 344 -0.42 -7.57 25.22
CA MET A 344 -1.14 -8.12 24.05
C MET A 344 -0.19 -8.18 22.84
N PRO A 345 0.82 -9.06 22.86
CA PRO A 345 1.86 -9.11 21.83
C PRO A 345 1.40 -9.70 20.49
N GLU A 346 0.23 -10.35 20.46
CA GLU A 346 -0.33 -10.98 19.25
C GLU A 346 -1.06 -10.00 18.31
N LEU A 347 -1.49 -8.84 18.81
CA LEU A 347 -2.13 -7.81 18.00
C LEU A 347 -1.13 -7.15 17.02
N SER A 348 -1.62 -6.67 15.89
CA SER A 348 -0.95 -5.67 15.06
C SER A 348 -0.81 -4.31 15.77
N ARG A 349 0.07 -3.41 15.30
CA ARG A 349 0.16 -2.03 15.81
C ARG A 349 -1.15 -1.27 15.58
N VAL A 350 -1.80 -1.48 14.44
CA VAL A 350 -3.12 -0.90 14.15
C VAL A 350 -4.19 -1.40 15.12
N GLY A 351 -4.22 -2.68 15.46
CA GLY A 351 -5.14 -3.23 16.46
C GLY A 351 -4.89 -2.68 17.85
N ALA A 352 -3.63 -2.41 18.21
CA ALA A 352 -3.27 -1.66 19.41
C ALA A 352 -3.90 -0.26 19.40
N ALA A 353 -3.68 0.49 18.32
CA ALA A 353 -4.19 1.83 18.15
C ALA A 353 -5.73 1.87 18.19
N TRP A 354 -6.39 0.90 17.55
CA TRP A 354 -7.85 0.77 17.58
C TRP A 354 -8.39 0.44 18.97
N LEU A 355 -7.80 -0.53 19.67
CA LEU A 355 -8.25 -0.92 21.01
C LEU A 355 -8.02 0.19 22.03
N GLY A 356 -6.85 0.85 21.95
CA GLY A 356 -6.50 2.02 22.76
C GLY A 356 -7.45 3.20 22.53
N SER A 357 -7.63 3.62 21.28
CA SER A 357 -8.56 4.71 20.93
C SER A 357 -10.01 4.39 21.33
N TYR A 358 -10.46 3.15 21.17
CA TYR A 358 -11.79 2.70 21.61
C TYR A 358 -11.94 2.75 23.13
N PHE A 359 -10.96 2.26 23.89
CA PHE A 359 -10.96 2.31 25.36
C PHE A 359 -10.91 3.76 25.87
N CYS A 360 -10.03 4.59 25.31
CA CYS A 360 -9.94 6.02 25.64
C CYS A 360 -11.26 6.75 25.36
N THR A 361 -11.93 6.46 24.24
CA THR A 361 -13.26 7.01 23.91
C THR A 361 -14.29 6.65 24.98
N LEU A 362 -14.34 5.38 25.40
CA LEU A 362 -15.26 4.93 26.46
C LEU A 362 -14.93 5.52 27.84
N HIS A 363 -13.64 5.72 28.16
CA HIS A 363 -13.21 6.38 29.40
C HIS A 363 -13.62 7.86 29.43
N ILE A 364 -13.46 8.58 28.31
CA ILE A 364 -13.95 9.96 28.15
C ILE A 364 -15.47 10.01 28.35
N GLU A 365 -16.24 9.18 27.65
CA GLU A 365 -17.71 9.16 27.77
C GLU A 365 -18.17 8.83 29.20
N ARG A 366 -17.52 7.89 29.89
CA ARG A 366 -17.82 7.50 31.29
C ARG A 366 -17.54 8.61 32.31
N HIS A 367 -16.57 9.49 32.06
CA HIS A 367 -16.10 10.48 33.04
C HIS A 367 -16.42 11.95 32.69
N LEU A 368 -16.94 12.22 31.49
CA LEU A 368 -17.73 13.43 31.21
C LEU A 368 -19.13 13.34 31.80
N GLY A 369 -19.80 12.18 31.72
CA GLY A 369 -21.14 11.99 32.29
C GLY A 369 -22.21 12.88 31.64
N GLU A 370 -23.07 13.50 32.45
CA GLU A 370 -24.19 14.35 32.01
C GLU A 370 -23.83 15.85 31.92
N VAL A 371 -22.55 16.23 31.82
CA VAL A 371 -22.16 17.65 31.76
C VAL A 371 -22.72 18.32 30.51
N THR A 372 -23.47 19.42 30.71
CA THR A 372 -24.26 20.10 29.67
C THR A 372 -23.49 21.18 28.92
N GLU A 373 -22.35 21.64 29.46
CA GLU A 373 -21.44 22.57 28.77
C GLU A 373 -20.39 21.77 27.97
N PRO A 374 -19.97 22.28 26.80
CA PRO A 374 -19.03 21.56 25.94
C PRO A 374 -17.60 21.57 26.52
N PRO A 375 -16.90 20.42 26.57
CA PRO A 375 -15.52 20.36 27.01
C PRO A 375 -14.53 20.87 25.96
N PHE A 376 -13.28 21.09 26.37
CA PHE A 376 -12.15 21.35 25.47
C PHE A 376 -11.33 20.08 25.24
N HIS A 377 -10.97 19.82 23.98
CA HIS A 377 -10.17 18.66 23.59
C HIS A 377 -8.75 19.07 23.23
N TRP A 378 -7.78 18.22 23.57
CA TRP A 378 -6.40 18.30 23.13
C TRP A 378 -5.96 16.94 22.59
N THR A 379 -5.46 16.91 21.37
CA THR A 379 -5.14 15.67 20.64
C THR A 379 -3.73 15.67 20.06
N ARG A 380 -3.24 14.48 19.69
CA ARG A 380 -1.82 14.21 19.41
C ARG A 380 -1.50 13.81 17.97
N GLU A 381 -2.46 13.77 17.06
CA GLU A 381 -2.21 13.52 15.64
C GLU A 381 -1.36 14.65 15.06
N GLN A 382 -0.19 14.30 14.52
CA GLN A 382 0.75 15.21 13.86
C GLN A 382 0.91 14.89 12.37
N THR A 383 0.35 13.77 11.94
CA THR A 383 0.65 13.11 10.68
C THR A 383 -0.62 12.48 10.08
N GLY A 384 -0.55 12.08 8.82
CA GLY A 384 -1.68 11.46 8.13
C GLY A 384 -1.98 10.06 8.65
N GLU A 385 -0.93 9.32 9.03
CA GLU A 385 -1.04 7.97 9.58
C GLU A 385 -1.77 7.95 10.93
N GLU A 386 -1.47 8.90 11.81
CA GLU A 386 -2.17 9.07 13.09
C GLU A 386 -3.62 9.55 12.86
N SER A 387 -3.81 10.48 11.90
CA SER A 387 -5.12 11.03 11.54
C SER A 387 -6.09 10.04 10.91
N ALA A 388 -5.58 8.97 10.28
CA ALA A 388 -6.39 7.93 9.67
C ALA A 388 -7.37 7.26 10.66
N ALA A 389 -7.01 7.20 11.96
CA ALA A 389 -7.91 6.70 13.00
C ALA A 389 -9.24 7.47 13.05
N TRP A 390 -9.20 8.81 13.01
CA TRP A 390 -10.42 9.63 13.02
C TRP A 390 -11.21 9.57 11.72
N LEU A 391 -10.53 9.44 10.58
CA LEU A 391 -11.16 9.36 9.26
C LEU A 391 -11.87 8.03 9.01
N PHE A 392 -11.39 6.92 9.57
CA PHE A 392 -11.88 5.58 9.24
C PHE A 392 -12.45 4.78 10.43
N PHE A 393 -12.05 5.01 11.69
CA PHE A 393 -12.55 4.20 12.81
C PHE A 393 -13.99 4.57 13.17
N ARG A 394 -14.90 3.60 13.01
CA ARG A 394 -16.34 3.80 13.23
C ARG A 394 -16.68 4.30 14.63
N HIS A 395 -15.92 3.90 15.65
CA HIS A 395 -16.15 4.35 17.03
C HIS A 395 -15.84 5.86 17.22
N LYS A 396 -14.88 6.42 16.46
CA LYS A 396 -14.59 7.87 16.47
C LYS A 396 -15.72 8.64 15.78
N HIS A 397 -16.27 8.11 14.69
CA HIS A 397 -17.44 8.66 13.99
C HIS A 397 -18.67 8.68 14.92
N GLU A 398 -18.95 7.55 15.59
CA GLU A 398 -20.01 7.44 16.58
C GLU A 398 -19.83 8.42 17.75
N HIS A 399 -18.60 8.61 18.24
CA HIS A 399 -18.29 9.53 19.34
C HIS A 399 -18.55 10.99 18.95
N LEU A 400 -18.09 11.43 17.76
CA LEU A 400 -18.36 12.78 17.25
C LEU A 400 -19.86 13.03 17.08
N ALA A 401 -20.60 12.04 16.55
CA ALA A 401 -22.06 12.13 16.42
C ALA A 401 -22.78 12.21 17.77
N ARG A 402 -22.35 11.43 18.79
CA ARG A 402 -22.87 11.54 20.16
C ARG A 402 -22.56 12.89 20.78
N ASP A 403 -21.36 13.43 20.58
CA ASP A 403 -21.00 14.73 21.12
C ASP A 403 -21.79 15.86 20.47
N ALA A 404 -21.91 15.84 19.14
CA ALA A 404 -22.76 16.78 18.41
C ALA A 404 -24.22 16.76 18.89
N ALA A 405 -24.76 15.58 19.24
CA ALA A 405 -26.10 15.43 19.78
C ALA A 405 -26.27 15.90 21.25
N ARG A 406 -25.18 16.04 22.02
CA ARG A 406 -25.23 16.53 23.43
C ARG A 406 -25.27 18.04 23.56
N ARG A 407 -24.82 18.81 22.54
CA ARG A 407 -24.64 20.26 22.66
C ARG A 407 -25.97 21.01 22.65
N ALA A 408 -26.31 21.61 23.78
CA ALA A 408 -27.59 22.31 24.00
C ALA A 408 -27.77 23.57 23.15
N ASP A 409 -26.68 24.23 22.75
CA ASP A 409 -26.68 25.40 21.86
C ASP A 409 -25.74 25.15 20.65
N PRO A 410 -26.29 24.97 19.43
CA PRO A 410 -25.50 24.77 18.21
C PRO A 410 -24.60 25.95 17.81
N SER A 411 -24.77 27.13 18.41
CA SER A 411 -23.90 28.29 18.18
C SER A 411 -22.60 28.24 19.00
N VAL A 412 -22.58 27.47 20.10
CA VAL A 412 -21.39 27.28 20.94
C VAL A 412 -20.52 26.18 20.34
N ARG A 413 -19.43 26.57 19.68
CA ARG A 413 -18.43 25.64 19.15
C ARG A 413 -17.43 25.23 20.26
N PRO A 414 -17.29 23.93 20.59
CA PRO A 414 -16.24 23.44 21.48
C PRO A 414 -14.86 23.68 20.85
N GLY A 415 -13.83 23.88 21.67
CA GLY A 415 -12.45 23.99 21.18
C GLY A 415 -11.77 22.62 21.06
N HIS A 416 -11.07 22.40 19.95
CA HIS A 416 -10.28 21.19 19.71
C HIS A 416 -8.86 21.59 19.29
N ALA A 417 -7.88 21.37 20.15
CA ALA A 417 -6.48 21.71 19.90
C ALA A 417 -5.69 20.50 19.40
N PHE A 418 -4.91 20.69 18.33
CA PHE A 418 -3.83 19.79 17.94
C PHE A 418 -2.49 20.49 18.22
N CYS A 419 -1.46 19.74 18.58
CA CYS A 419 -0.07 20.21 18.47
C CYS A 419 0.55 19.57 17.23
N VAL A 420 0.76 20.34 16.16
CA VAL A 420 1.36 19.93 14.87
C VAL A 420 2.59 20.81 14.59
N PRO A 421 3.79 20.43 15.04
CA PRO A 421 4.99 21.23 14.84
C PRO A 421 5.40 21.33 13.37
N GLU A 422 6.04 22.45 12.99
CA GLU A 422 6.52 22.68 11.62
C GLU A 422 7.40 21.53 11.11
N LYS A 423 8.15 20.88 12.01
CA LYS A 423 8.99 19.74 11.68
C LYS A 423 8.17 18.53 11.23
N ALA A 424 7.11 18.19 11.97
CA ALA A 424 6.23 17.08 11.60
C ALA A 424 5.54 17.31 10.25
N VAL A 425 5.20 18.57 9.92
CA VAL A 425 4.70 18.92 8.58
C VAL A 425 5.76 18.67 7.50
N LYS A 426 7.00 19.15 7.70
CA LYS A 426 8.10 19.02 6.74
C LYS A 426 8.53 17.56 6.52
N ASP A 427 8.53 16.77 7.59
CA ASP A 427 8.88 15.34 7.59
C ASP A 427 7.74 14.43 7.08
N SER A 428 6.51 14.95 6.92
CA SER A 428 5.35 14.20 6.38
C SER A 428 5.22 14.35 4.87
N GLU A 429 4.80 13.27 4.20
CA GLU A 429 4.54 13.23 2.75
C GLU A 429 3.27 14.01 2.34
N PRO A 430 3.11 14.42 1.05
CA PRO A 430 1.94 15.18 0.59
C PRO A 430 0.59 14.51 0.89
N TYR A 431 0.50 13.19 0.67
CA TYR A 431 -0.71 12.42 0.95
C TYR A 431 -1.02 12.33 2.46
N GLU A 432 0.00 12.34 3.33
CA GLU A 432 -0.21 12.40 4.78
C GLU A 432 -0.77 13.75 5.22
N ARG A 433 -0.24 14.85 4.67
CA ARG A 433 -0.72 16.19 4.97
C ARG A 433 -2.17 16.37 4.56
N ILE A 434 -2.59 15.75 3.45
CA ILE A 434 -4.00 15.71 3.02
C ILE A 434 -4.86 14.93 4.02
N LEU A 435 -4.41 13.77 4.54
CA LEU A 435 -5.15 13.03 5.57
C LEU A 435 -5.27 13.81 6.90
N LEU A 436 -4.20 14.50 7.32
CA LEU A 436 -4.24 15.39 8.49
C LEU A 436 -5.19 16.58 8.28
N PHE A 437 -5.17 17.20 7.10
CA PHE A 437 -6.13 18.23 6.71
C PHE A 437 -7.57 17.72 6.80
N LEU A 438 -7.86 16.53 6.26
CA LEU A 438 -9.21 15.95 6.27
C LEU A 438 -9.68 15.64 7.70
N ASN A 439 -8.78 15.25 8.61
CA ASN A 439 -9.12 15.07 10.03
C ASN A 439 -9.50 16.41 10.69
N VAL A 440 -8.74 17.49 10.45
CA VAL A 440 -9.13 18.82 10.95
C VAL A 440 -10.45 19.31 10.30
N ALA A 441 -10.67 19.00 9.02
CA ALA A 441 -11.93 19.29 8.33
C ALA A 441 -13.11 18.49 8.91
N LEU A 442 -12.91 17.24 9.35
CA LEU A 442 -13.90 16.44 10.09
C LEU A 442 -14.33 17.15 11.39
N MET A 443 -13.37 17.62 12.17
CA MET A 443 -13.65 18.35 13.42
C MET A 443 -14.43 19.65 13.16
N GLU A 444 -14.03 20.42 12.15
CA GLU A 444 -14.72 21.66 11.74
C GLU A 444 -16.13 21.40 11.17
N MET A 445 -16.33 20.30 10.44
CA MET A 445 -17.63 19.85 9.93
C MET A 445 -18.57 19.45 11.09
N HIS A 446 -18.04 18.75 12.09
CA HIS A 446 -18.74 18.45 13.36
C HIS A 446 -18.89 19.67 14.28
N GLY A 447 -18.66 20.88 13.79
CA GLY A 447 -18.94 22.12 14.50
C GLY A 447 -17.95 22.45 15.62
N LEU A 448 -16.82 21.76 15.72
CA LEU A 448 -15.73 22.15 16.61
C LEU A 448 -15.04 23.41 16.05
N SER A 449 -14.31 24.13 16.90
CA SER A 449 -13.39 25.20 16.52
C SER A 449 -11.97 24.68 16.71
N VAL A 450 -11.26 24.44 15.61
CA VAL A 450 -9.93 23.84 15.68
C VAL A 450 -8.83 24.89 15.86
N TRP A 451 -7.84 24.55 16.69
CA TRP A 451 -6.63 25.33 16.91
C TRP A 451 -5.39 24.45 16.67
N ILE A 452 -4.36 25.01 16.04
CA ILE A 452 -3.09 24.30 15.77
C ILE A 452 -1.95 25.02 16.48
N CYS A 453 -1.42 24.39 17.53
CA CYS A 453 -0.16 24.76 18.16
C CYS A 453 1.01 24.21 17.33
N ALA A 454 2.01 25.04 17.02
CA ALA A 454 3.15 24.67 16.17
C ALA A 454 4.46 24.48 16.97
N GLU A 455 4.42 24.73 18.27
CA GLU A 455 5.55 24.66 19.18
C GLU A 455 5.83 23.21 19.65
N GLU A 456 7.03 22.72 19.37
CA GLU A 456 7.48 21.33 19.56
C GLU A 456 7.34 20.86 21.02
N GLU A 457 7.49 21.77 22.00
CA GLU A 457 7.38 21.50 23.43
C GLU A 457 6.02 20.90 23.83
N TYR A 458 4.96 21.31 23.13
CA TYR A 458 3.59 20.87 23.39
C TYR A 458 3.31 19.45 22.85
N SER A 459 4.18 18.89 22.00
CA SER A 459 4.05 17.52 21.46
C SER A 459 4.08 16.43 22.54
N GLN A 460 4.67 16.76 23.70
CA GLN A 460 4.86 15.87 24.83
C GLN A 460 3.63 15.78 25.75
N ILE A 461 2.63 16.66 25.55
CA ILE A 461 1.38 16.62 26.31
C ILE A 461 0.52 15.46 25.79
N ASP A 462 0.05 14.63 26.73
CA ASP A 462 -0.87 13.52 26.47
C ASP A 462 -2.22 13.99 25.89
N GLU A 463 -2.92 13.13 25.15
CA GLU A 463 -4.31 13.40 24.72
C GLU A 463 -5.21 13.56 25.95
N PHE A 464 -5.95 14.66 26.02
CA PHE A 464 -6.81 14.96 27.18
C PHE A 464 -8.09 15.69 26.79
N VAL A 465 -9.06 15.60 27.70
CA VAL A 465 -10.30 16.40 27.68
C VAL A 465 -10.37 17.19 28.98
N LEU A 466 -10.49 18.52 28.85
CA LEU A 466 -10.75 19.44 29.97
C LEU A 466 -12.27 19.66 30.06
N ALA A 467 -12.87 19.13 31.12
CA ALA A 467 -14.28 19.28 31.41
C ALA A 467 -14.58 20.67 32.03
N PRO A 468 -15.79 21.23 31.82
CA PRO A 468 -16.23 22.50 32.42
C PRO A 468 -16.18 22.58 33.95
N ASP A 469 -16.10 21.46 34.66
CA ASP A 469 -16.01 21.39 36.12
C ASP A 469 -14.56 21.30 36.65
N ASP A 470 -13.62 21.93 35.94
CA ASP A 470 -12.16 21.96 36.23
C ASP A 470 -11.50 20.57 36.33
N ARG A 471 -12.15 19.50 35.83
CA ARG A 471 -11.57 18.14 35.78
C ARG A 471 -10.88 17.88 34.44
N VAL A 472 -9.68 17.30 34.49
CA VAL A 472 -9.00 16.78 33.29
C VAL A 472 -9.09 15.25 33.24
N ILE A 473 -9.47 14.74 32.08
CA ILE A 473 -9.52 13.32 31.73
C ILE A 473 -8.41 13.09 30.70
N VAL A 474 -7.30 12.48 31.12
CA VAL A 474 -6.23 12.03 30.22
C VAL A 474 -6.67 10.72 29.55
N ALA A 475 -6.47 10.61 28.24
CA ALA A 475 -7.05 9.57 27.38
C ALA A 475 -6.07 9.13 26.27
N ASN A 476 -4.80 8.90 26.63
CA ASN A 476 -3.70 8.80 25.67
C ASN A 476 -3.50 7.39 25.11
N TRP A 477 -3.78 7.20 23.81
CA TRP A 477 -3.49 5.97 23.05
C TRP A 477 -2.38 6.16 22.00
N LEU A 478 -2.21 7.38 21.46
CA LEU A 478 -1.10 7.71 20.56
C LEU A 478 0.23 7.87 21.29
N ARG A 479 1.32 7.46 20.61
CA ARG A 479 2.73 7.70 20.99
C ARG A 479 3.01 7.38 22.48
N SER A 480 2.56 6.19 22.89
CA SER A 480 2.61 5.65 24.25
C SER A 480 3.39 4.33 24.29
N ASP A 481 4.05 4.03 25.41
CA ASP A 481 4.66 2.70 25.66
C ASP A 481 3.60 1.59 25.88
N GLY A 482 2.35 1.99 26.04
CA GLY A 482 1.18 1.13 26.21
C GLY A 482 0.12 1.31 25.14
N ILE A 483 -0.82 0.36 25.10
CA ILE A 483 -2.01 0.39 24.25
C ILE A 483 -2.90 1.60 24.62
N TRP A 484 -2.97 1.90 25.92
CA TRP A 484 -3.54 3.14 26.44
C TRP A 484 -2.86 3.56 27.75
N ARG A 485 -2.95 4.85 28.06
CA ARG A 485 -2.73 5.47 29.37
C ARG A 485 -3.87 6.45 29.61
N VAL A 486 -4.78 6.12 30.52
CA VAL A 486 -5.89 6.99 30.93
C VAL A 486 -5.79 7.37 32.40
N GLY A 487 -6.31 8.54 32.75
CA GLY A 487 -6.39 8.93 34.15
C GLY A 487 -7.04 10.27 34.41
N ILE A 488 -7.69 10.36 35.57
CA ILE A 488 -8.42 11.54 36.00
C ILE A 488 -7.57 12.40 36.97
N THR A 489 -7.72 13.72 36.87
CA THR A 489 -7.21 14.69 37.86
C THR A 489 -8.10 15.93 37.98
N ASP A 490 -8.35 16.33 39.23
CA ASP A 490 -8.95 17.60 39.67
C ASP A 490 -7.91 18.47 40.40
N GLN A 491 -6.65 18.04 40.43
CA GLN A 491 -5.58 18.71 41.17
C GLN A 491 -5.23 20.03 40.46
N ARG A 492 -5.68 21.16 41.03
CA ARG A 492 -5.51 22.53 40.49
C ARG A 492 -4.14 22.85 39.86
N SER A 493 -3.05 22.32 40.41
CA SER A 493 -1.70 22.51 39.88
C SER A 493 -1.44 21.77 38.56
N GLN A 494 -2.07 20.62 38.34
CA GLN A 494 -2.05 19.86 37.09
C GLN A 494 -3.06 20.43 36.09
N VAL A 495 -4.31 20.65 36.54
CA VAL A 495 -5.40 21.21 35.72
C VAL A 495 -4.94 22.50 35.03
N ARG A 496 -4.33 23.43 35.80
CA ARG A 496 -3.79 24.68 35.26
C ARG A 496 -2.78 24.49 34.12
N THR A 497 -1.94 23.44 34.15
CA THR A 497 -0.99 23.16 33.06
C THR A 497 -1.72 22.79 31.77
N TYR A 498 -2.77 21.99 31.87
CA TYR A 498 -3.62 21.61 30.73
C TYR A 498 -4.45 22.80 30.23
N THR A 499 -5.01 23.62 31.13
CA THR A 499 -5.67 24.90 30.77
C THR A 499 -4.71 25.84 30.03
N GLN A 500 -3.47 25.98 30.50
CA GLN A 500 -2.44 26.80 29.85
C GLN A 500 -2.09 26.30 28.44
N ALA A 501 -2.19 25.01 28.15
CA ALA A 501 -2.02 24.47 26.79
C ALA A 501 -3.19 24.84 25.87
N ILE A 502 -4.43 24.73 26.35
CA ILE A 502 -5.64 25.17 25.61
C ILE A 502 -5.59 26.69 25.36
N ASP A 503 -5.30 27.49 26.38
CA ASP A 503 -5.19 28.95 26.27
C ASP A 503 -4.09 29.37 25.29
N HIS A 504 -2.93 28.70 25.33
CA HIS A 504 -1.83 28.95 24.39
C HIS A 504 -2.24 28.61 22.95
N ALA A 505 -2.73 27.40 22.69
CA ALA A 505 -3.17 26.98 21.35
C ALA A 505 -4.27 27.90 20.80
N ARG A 506 -5.23 28.30 21.64
CA ARG A 506 -6.29 29.26 21.26
C ARG A 506 -5.75 30.66 20.96
N ALA A 507 -4.75 31.14 21.68
CA ALA A 507 -4.18 32.48 21.51
C ALA A 507 -3.04 32.56 20.47
N ARG A 508 -2.49 31.40 20.04
CA ARG A 508 -1.33 31.30 19.13
C ARG A 508 -1.56 30.40 17.91
N SER A 509 -2.78 29.93 17.70
CA SER A 509 -3.14 29.04 16.56
C SER A 509 -2.58 29.56 15.24
N VAL A 510 -1.80 28.74 14.53
CA VAL A 510 -1.29 29.09 13.20
C VAL A 510 -2.37 29.10 12.11
N ILE A 511 -3.61 28.71 12.46
CA ILE A 511 -4.76 28.64 11.55
C ILE A 511 -5.94 29.54 11.96
N ASP A 512 -5.69 30.66 12.67
CA ASP A 512 -6.79 31.53 13.14
C ASP A 512 -7.68 32.08 12.00
N GLY A 513 -8.97 32.24 12.30
CA GLY A 513 -9.96 32.71 11.33
C GLY A 513 -11.41 32.57 11.83
N PRO A 514 -12.33 33.46 11.39
CA PRO A 514 -13.69 33.53 11.94
C PRO A 514 -14.61 32.39 11.49
N THR A 515 -14.31 31.71 10.39
CA THR A 515 -15.13 30.60 9.86
C THR A 515 -14.26 29.39 9.53
N SER A 516 -14.87 28.19 9.47
CA SER A 516 -14.20 26.95 9.09
C SER A 516 -13.43 27.07 7.78
N ALA A 517 -13.98 27.76 6.78
CA ALA A 517 -13.31 27.97 5.50
C ALA A 517 -12.01 28.79 5.62
N HIS A 518 -11.98 29.82 6.47
CA HIS A 518 -10.75 30.59 6.72
C HIS A 518 -9.70 29.75 7.44
N ARG A 519 -10.10 29.01 8.50
CA ARG A 519 -9.18 28.17 9.29
C ARG A 519 -8.63 27.01 8.47
N LEU A 520 -9.47 26.35 7.67
CA LEU A 520 -9.05 25.27 6.78
C LEU A 520 -8.15 25.77 5.64
N ARG A 521 -8.39 26.96 5.09
CA ARG A 521 -7.45 27.56 4.14
C ARG A 521 -6.09 27.84 4.76
N ALA A 522 -6.07 28.47 5.94
CA ALA A 522 -4.82 28.71 6.67
C ALA A 522 -4.10 27.40 7.05
N LEU A 523 -4.85 26.33 7.32
CA LEU A 523 -4.28 24.98 7.48
C LEU A 523 -3.68 24.44 6.18
N ALA A 524 -4.35 24.59 5.04
CA ALA A 524 -3.82 24.16 3.75
C ALA A 524 -2.52 24.92 3.41
N ASP A 525 -2.47 26.22 3.67
CA ASP A 525 -1.25 27.03 3.53
C ASP A 525 -0.14 26.53 4.48
N TYR A 526 -0.44 26.30 5.76
CA TYR A 526 0.51 25.76 6.75
C TYR A 526 1.05 24.37 6.36
N LEU A 527 0.18 23.49 5.85
CA LEU A 527 0.52 22.15 5.39
C LEU A 527 1.14 22.12 3.97
N SER A 528 1.23 23.28 3.30
CA SER A 528 1.72 23.42 1.92
C SER A 528 0.92 22.59 0.88
N ILE A 529 -0.42 22.63 0.97
CA ILE A 529 -1.35 21.94 0.05
C ILE A 529 -1.95 22.97 -0.92
N ASP A 530 -2.00 22.65 -2.22
CA ASP A 530 -2.69 23.48 -3.23
C ASP A 530 -4.20 23.49 -2.94
N TRP A 531 -4.68 24.60 -2.36
CA TRP A 531 -6.08 24.79 -1.98
C TRP A 531 -7.05 24.67 -3.17
N PRO A 532 -6.89 25.42 -4.29
CA PRO A 532 -7.73 25.22 -5.48
C PRO A 532 -7.74 23.79 -6.03
N TRP A 533 -6.62 23.06 -6.01
CA TRP A 533 -6.56 21.64 -6.39
C TRP A 533 -7.35 20.77 -5.41
N LEU A 534 -7.12 20.94 -4.11
CA LEU A 534 -7.75 20.15 -3.07
C LEU A 534 -9.27 20.29 -3.12
N LEU A 535 -9.79 21.53 -3.22
CA LEU A 535 -11.24 21.75 -3.31
C LEU A 535 -11.85 21.02 -4.51
N ARG A 536 -11.24 21.08 -5.69
CA ARG A 536 -11.72 20.37 -6.89
C ARG A 536 -11.70 18.85 -6.68
N ARG A 537 -10.65 18.29 -6.07
CA ARG A 537 -10.54 16.85 -5.84
C ARG A 537 -11.50 16.34 -4.77
N CYS A 538 -11.69 17.11 -3.70
CA CYS A 538 -12.71 16.83 -2.68
C CYS A 538 -14.13 16.91 -3.27
N GLN A 539 -14.42 17.91 -4.12
CA GLN A 539 -15.69 18.01 -4.83
C GLN A 539 -15.91 16.84 -5.81
N GLU A 540 -14.94 16.54 -6.68
CA GLU A 540 -15.00 15.43 -7.65
C GLU A 540 -15.23 14.07 -6.96
N LEU A 541 -14.47 13.77 -5.89
CA LEU A 541 -14.56 12.50 -5.19
C LEU A 541 -15.79 12.42 -4.26
N GLY A 542 -16.10 13.50 -3.53
CA GLY A 542 -17.23 13.57 -2.61
C GLY A 542 -18.59 13.56 -3.31
N ALA A 543 -18.68 14.09 -4.54
CA ALA A 543 -19.90 14.00 -5.35
C ALA A 543 -20.17 12.59 -5.91
N TYR A 544 -19.13 11.75 -6.07
CA TYR A 544 -19.26 10.37 -6.54
C TYR A 544 -19.33 9.34 -5.39
N GLY A 545 -18.61 9.59 -4.29
CA GLY A 545 -18.46 8.69 -3.14
C GLY A 545 -17.29 7.71 -3.30
N SER A 546 -16.46 7.58 -2.27
CA SER A 546 -15.25 6.73 -2.26
C SER A 546 -15.56 5.23 -2.07
N SER A 547 -16.75 4.87 -1.59
CA SER A 547 -17.13 3.47 -1.31
C SER A 547 -17.09 2.52 -2.52
N GLY A 548 -17.17 3.03 -3.76
CA GLY A 548 -16.95 2.25 -4.98
C GLY A 548 -15.48 2.11 -5.37
N MET A 549 -14.62 3.02 -4.94
CA MET A 549 -13.17 3.00 -5.14
C MET A 549 -12.55 1.93 -4.25
N LEU A 550 -12.92 1.95 -2.96
CA LEU A 550 -12.43 1.04 -1.94
C LEU A 550 -13.51 0.82 -0.86
N ARG A 551 -14.25 -0.30 -0.95
CA ARG A 551 -15.30 -0.65 0.02
C ARG A 551 -14.73 -1.35 1.26
N PRO A 552 -14.98 -0.89 2.50
CA PRO A 552 -14.55 -1.59 3.71
C PRO A 552 -15.00 -3.05 3.82
N ARG A 553 -14.08 -3.93 4.25
CA ARG A 553 -14.31 -5.31 4.71
C ARG A 553 -14.44 -5.41 6.23
N SER A 554 -13.62 -4.67 7.00
CA SER A 554 -13.68 -4.70 8.47
C SER A 554 -14.94 -4.00 9.00
N ARG A 555 -15.62 -4.64 9.95
CA ARG A 555 -16.77 -4.07 10.68
C ARG A 555 -16.41 -2.85 11.54
N LEU A 556 -15.12 -2.63 11.80
CA LEU A 556 -14.59 -1.58 12.67
C LEU A 556 -14.32 -0.25 11.93
N LEU A 557 -14.41 -0.28 10.59
CA LEU A 557 -14.11 0.85 9.69
C LEU A 557 -15.38 1.40 9.01
N SER A 558 -15.34 2.64 8.54
CA SER A 558 -16.29 3.16 7.53
C SER A 558 -15.66 4.25 6.64
N MET A 559 -16.29 4.50 5.49
CA MET A 559 -15.97 5.62 4.59
C MET A 559 -16.97 6.78 4.73
N ASP A 560 -18.08 6.61 5.46
CA ASP A 560 -19.23 7.53 5.41
C ASP A 560 -18.83 8.98 5.81
N GLN A 561 -18.04 9.10 6.88
CA GLN A 561 -17.52 10.40 7.34
C GLN A 561 -16.47 11.01 6.40
N LEU A 562 -15.65 10.20 5.74
CA LEU A 562 -14.76 10.69 4.70
C LEU A 562 -15.56 11.26 3.52
N ASP A 563 -16.58 10.54 3.05
CA ASP A 563 -17.46 11.01 1.96
C ASP A 563 -18.27 12.26 2.37
N GLU A 564 -18.56 12.47 3.66
CA GLU A 564 -19.12 13.72 4.18
C GLU A 564 -18.11 14.88 4.19
N VAL A 565 -16.89 14.65 4.70
CA VAL A 565 -15.83 15.67 4.74
C VAL A 565 -15.40 16.10 3.33
N LEU A 566 -15.29 15.17 2.38
CA LEU A 566 -14.96 15.49 0.99
C LEU A 566 -16.02 16.42 0.36
N ARG A 567 -17.30 16.25 0.68
CA ARG A 567 -18.37 17.17 0.27
C ARG A 567 -18.26 18.53 0.97
N PHE A 568 -18.13 18.54 2.30
CA PHE A 568 -17.98 19.76 3.10
C PHE A 568 -16.81 20.64 2.63
N VAL A 569 -15.65 20.04 2.32
CA VAL A 569 -14.50 20.75 1.75
C VAL A 569 -14.79 21.21 0.32
N GLY A 570 -15.38 20.35 -0.52
CA GLY A 570 -15.74 20.64 -1.91
C GLY A 570 -16.82 21.71 -2.13
N GLU A 571 -17.41 22.25 -1.07
CA GLU A 571 -18.39 23.34 -1.09
C GLU A 571 -17.78 24.75 -0.90
N PHE A 572 -16.47 24.87 -0.57
CA PHE A 572 -15.82 26.17 -0.36
C PHE A 572 -15.45 26.91 -1.66
N ASP A 573 -15.26 28.24 -1.57
CA ASP A 573 -14.75 29.06 -2.68
C ASP A 573 -13.23 28.84 -2.86
N PRO A 574 -12.73 28.57 -4.08
CA PRO A 574 -11.30 28.46 -4.37
C PRO A 574 -10.53 29.80 -4.35
N LYS A 575 -11.18 30.95 -4.19
CA LYS A 575 -10.54 32.30 -4.25
C LYS A 575 -10.03 32.80 -2.92
#